data_AF-A0A258C5Z0-F1
#
_entry.id   AF-A0A258C5Z0-F1
#
_cell.length_a   1.000
_cell.length_b   1.000
_cell.length_c   1.000
_cell.angle_alpha   90.00
_cell.angle_beta   90.00
_cell.angle_gamma   90.00
#
_symmetry.space_group_name_H-M   'P 1'
#
loop_
_entity.id
_entity.type
_entity.pdbx_description
1 polymer ?
#
loop_
_entity_poly.entity_id
_entity_poly.type
_entity_poly.pdbx_seq_one_letter_code
_entity_poly.pdbx_strand_id
1 'polypeptide(L)' 'MTDQQLIRVLKVVMFSGFAIFIFGHYLWAFADLPAKMGIKGIIIVAGCCAFGLILSLPTKIYLTMLLMKWEDDVKKSSKP' A
#
# COMPACT_ATOMS: atom_id res chain seq x y z
N MET A 1 17.39 -12.76 0.19
CA MET A 1 16.32 -12.12 0.99
C MET A 1 15.39 -13.21 1.47
N THR A 2 15.18 -13.36 2.77
CA THR A 2 14.22 -14.34 3.30
C THR A 2 12.79 -13.86 3.06
N ASP A 3 11.86 -14.77 2.76
CA ASP A 3 10.45 -14.45 2.50
C ASP A 3 9.83 -13.60 3.63
N GLN A 4 10.26 -13.86 4.86
CA GLN A 4 9.86 -13.13 6.07
C GLN A 4 10.23 -11.64 6.03
N GLN A 5 11.43 -11.31 5.53
CA GLN A 5 11.85 -9.91 5.40
C GLN A 5 11.05 -9.19 4.33
N LEU A 6 10.74 -9.87 3.23
CA LEU A 6 9.98 -9.31 2.13
C LEU A 6 8.53 -9.00 2.55
N ILE A 7 7.89 -9.93 3.26
CA ILE A 7 6.56 -9.72 3.85
C ILE A 7 6.57 -8.53 4.81
N ARG A 8 7.62 -8.39 5.63
CA ARG A 8 7.77 -7.28 6.57
C ARG A 8 7.89 -5.94 5.83
N VAL A 9 8.73 -5.88 4.78
CA VAL A 9 8.87 -4.67 3.96
C VAL A 9 7.55 -4.32 3.27
N LEU A 10 6.85 -5.30 2.70
CA LEU A 10 5.54 -5.09 2.08
C LEU A 10 4.51 -4.54 3.08
N LYS A 11 4.49 -5.08 4.29
CA LYS A 11 3.60 -4.61 5.36
C LYS A 11 3.91 -3.18 5.80
N VAL A 12 5.20 -2.83 5.88
CA VAL A 12 5.66 -1.46 6.18
C VAL A 12 5.28 -0.50 5.04
N VAL A 13 5.47 -0.90 3.78
CA VAL A 13 5.10 -0.14 2.58
C VAL A 13 3.60 0.15 2.53
N MET A 14 2.78 -0.84 2.88
CA MET A 14 1.32 -0.67 2.98
C MET A 14 0.94 0.34 4.07
N PHE A 15 1.55 0.22 5.25
CA PHE A 15 1.31 1.14 6.37
C PHE A 15 1.78 2.56 6.04
N SER A 16 2.94 2.71 5.39
CA SER A 16 3.43 4.01 4.94
C SER A 16 2.54 4.62 3.86
N GLY A 17 2.01 3.82 2.93
CA GLY A 17 1.06 4.28 1.92
C GLY A 17 -0.25 4.79 2.53
N PHE A 18 -0.75 4.11 3.56
CA PHE A 18 -1.95 4.53 4.30
C PHE A 18 -1.70 5.79 5.14
N ALA A 19 -0.54 5.88 5.79
CA ALA A 19 -0.13 7.07 6.53
C ALA A 19 -0.02 8.30 5.60
N ILE A 20 0.54 8.11 4.41
CA ILE A 20 0.61 9.14 3.35
C ILE A 20 -0.80 9.54 2.89
N PHE A 21 -1.72 8.59 2.70
CA PHE A 21 -3.11 8.87 2.33
C PHE A 21 -3.83 9.74 3.39
N ILE A 22 -3.71 9.38 4.66
CA ILE A 22 -4.27 10.16 5.78
C ILE A 22 -3.62 11.56 5.83
N PHE A 23 -2.31 11.64 5.66
CA PHE A 23 -1.59 12.92 5.66
C PHE A 23 -2.04 13.84 4.52
N GLY A 24 -2.27 13.29 3.31
CA GLY A 24 -2.83 14.04 2.18
C GLY A 24 -4.25 14.55 2.46
N HIS A 25 -5.07 13.76 3.14
CA HIS A 25 -6.40 14.20 3.55
C HIS A 25 -6.36 15.27 4.64
N TYR A 26 -5.44 15.16 5.60
CA TYR A 26 -5.17 16.20 6.59
C TYR A 26 -4.70 17.49 5.94
N LEU A 27 -3.87 17.41 4.90
CA LEU A 27 -3.42 18.58 4.16
C LEU A 27 -4.59 19.27 3.45
N TRP A 28 -5.55 18.51 2.90
CA TRP A 28 -6.80 19.07 2.39
C TRP A 28 -7.58 19.82 3.48
N ALA A 29 -7.81 19.17 4.62
CA ALA A 29 -8.65 19.69 5.70
C ALA A 29 -8.03 20.88 6.46
N PHE A 30 -6.72 20.85 6.71
CA PHE A 30 -6.03 21.84 7.53
C PHE A 30 -5.58 23.07 6.73
N ALA A 31 -5.33 22.91 5.43
CA ALA A 31 -4.77 24.00 4.62
C ALA A 31 -5.82 24.80 3.86
N ASP A 32 -7.10 24.38 3.83
CA ASP A 32 -8.16 25.01 3.02
C ASP A 32 -7.64 25.35 1.59
N LEU A 33 -6.81 24.43 1.07
CA LEU A 33 -6.05 24.56 -0.17
C LEU A 33 -6.89 24.93 -1.40
N PRO A 34 -8.16 24.47 -1.57
CA PRO A 34 -8.97 24.95 -2.67
C PRO A 34 -9.23 26.47 -2.60
N ALA A 35 -9.30 27.06 -1.40
CA ALA A 35 -9.51 28.51 -1.24
C ALA A 35 -8.21 29.32 -1.40
N LYS A 36 -7.03 28.77 -1.05
CA LYS A 36 -5.76 29.53 -1.02
C LYS A 36 -4.74 29.23 -2.14
N MET A 37 -4.74 28.04 -2.76
CA MET A 37 -3.79 27.64 -3.83
C MET A 37 -4.45 27.11 -5.11
N GLY A 38 -5.77 26.90 -5.13
CA GLY A 38 -6.48 26.39 -6.29
C GLY A 38 -5.96 25.03 -6.78
N ILE A 39 -5.67 24.91 -8.07
CA ILE A 39 -5.37 23.65 -8.80
C ILE A 39 -4.16 22.89 -8.22
N LYS A 40 -3.16 23.60 -7.66
CA LYS A 40 -1.96 22.96 -7.11
C LYS A 40 -2.26 22.06 -5.90
N GLY A 41 -3.23 22.44 -5.08
CA GLY A 41 -3.65 21.63 -3.93
C GLY A 41 -4.32 20.32 -4.36
N ILE A 42 -5.15 20.38 -5.41
CA ILE A 42 -5.84 19.22 -5.99
C ILE A 42 -4.82 18.21 -6.55
N ILE A 43 -3.78 18.69 -7.24
CA ILE A 43 -2.74 17.84 -7.81
C ILE A 43 -1.96 17.10 -6.71
N ILE A 44 -1.63 17.78 -5.60
CA ILE A 44 -0.90 17.17 -4.48
C ILE A 44 -1.73 16.07 -3.81
N VAL A 45 -3.01 16.34 -3.54
CA VAL A 45 -3.92 15.34 -2.96
C VAL A 45 -4.11 14.17 -3.92
N ALA A 46 -4.40 14.44 -5.19
CA ALA A 46 -4.62 13.40 -6.21
C ALA A 46 -3.38 12.51 -6.35
N GLY A 47 -2.19 13.10 -6.38
CA GLY A 47 -0.92 12.37 -6.40
C GLY A 47 -0.72 11.51 -5.14
N CYS A 48 -1.00 12.06 -3.96
CA CYS A 48 -0.89 11.38 -2.67
C CYS A 48 -1.83 10.17 -2.58
N CYS A 49 -3.09 10.33 -3.01
CA CYS A 49 -4.08 9.26 -3.08
C CYS A 49 -3.69 8.18 -4.10
N ALA A 50 -3.29 8.59 -5.31
CA ALA A 50 -2.87 7.66 -6.35
C ALA A 50 -1.64 6.85 -5.93
N PHE A 51 -0.67 7.49 -5.28
CA PHE A 51 0.54 6.83 -4.80
C PHE A 51 0.24 5.81 -3.69
N GLY A 52 -0.63 6.15 -2.74
CA GLY A 52 -1.07 5.23 -1.69
C GLY A 52 -1.80 3.98 -2.23
N LEU A 53 -2.61 4.16 -3.28
CA LEU A 53 -3.30 3.06 -3.96
C LEU A 53 -2.35 2.19 -4.78
N ILE A 54 -1.43 2.79 -5.53
CA ILE A 54 -0.41 2.07 -6.32
C ILE A 54 0.46 1.20 -5.43
N LEU A 55 0.87 1.68 -4.24
CA LEU A 55 1.66 0.89 -3.30
C LEU A 55 0.88 -0.28 -2.65
N SER A 56 -0.46 -0.21 -2.60
CA SER A 56 -1.29 -1.25 -1.97
C SER A 56 -1.54 -2.46 -2.88
N LEU A 57 -1.57 -2.26 -4.20
CA LEU A 57 -1.75 -3.33 -5.20
C LEU A 57 -0.66 -4.42 -5.17
N PRO A 58 0.65 -4.10 -5.24
CA PRO A 58 1.70 -5.11 -5.21
C PRO A 58 1.70 -5.89 -3.90
N THR A 59 1.29 -5.26 -2.79
CA THR A 59 1.20 -5.92 -1.48
C THR A 59 0.16 -7.04 -1.47
N LYS A 60 -1.04 -6.82 -2.05
CA LYS A 60 -2.07 -7.88 -2.15
C LYS A 60 -1.66 -9.02 -3.08
N ILE A 61 -1.08 -8.70 -4.23
CA ILE A 61 -0.66 -9.72 -5.22
C ILE A 61 0.42 -10.63 -4.62
N TYR A 62 1.36 -10.06 -3.87
CA TYR A 62 2.42 -10.82 -3.24
C TYR A 62 1.92 -11.76 -2.13
N LEU A 63 0.98 -11.29 -1.32
CA LEU A 63 0.38 -12.13 -0.28
C LEU A 63 -0.34 -13.33 -0.90
N THR A 64 -1.04 -13.13 -2.02
CA THR A 64 -1.69 -14.22 -2.76
C THR A 64 -0.68 -15.24 -3.28
N MET A 65 0.42 -14.79 -3.92
CA MET A 65 1.46 -15.70 -4.40
C MET A 65 2.11 -16.47 -3.25
N LEU A 66 2.33 -15.82 -2.11
CA LEU A 66 2.87 -16.48 -0.92
C LEU A 66 1.90 -17.52 -0.36
N LEU A 67 0.61 -17.18 -0.25
CA LEU A 67 -0.43 -18.11 0.21
C LEU A 67 -0.49 -19.36 -0.68
N MET A 68 -0.41 -19.16 -1.99
CA MET A 68 -0.44 -20.23 -2.98
C MET A 68 0.79 -21.15 -2.89
N LYS A 69 1.98 -20.61 -2.55
CA LYS A 69 3.17 -21.42 -2.27
C LYS A 69 2.99 -22.28 -1.02
N TRP A 70 2.44 -21.71 0.06
CA TRP A 70 2.18 -22.45 1.30
C TRP A 70 1.17 -23.58 1.07
N GLU A 71 0.14 -23.33 0.26
CA GLU A 71 -0.87 -24.33 -0.10
C GLU A 71 -0.25 -25.50 -0.90
N ASP A 72 0.68 -25.20 -1.83
CA ASP A 72 1.41 -26.21 -2.61
C ASP A 72 2.33 -27.08 -1.73
N ASP A 73 3.05 -26.46 -0.78
CA ASP A 73 3.92 -27.16 0.18
C ASP A 73 3.12 -28.10 1.11
N VAL A 74 1.95 -27.67 1.59
CA VAL A 74 1.03 -28.51 2.38
C VAL A 74 0.48 -29.67 1.52
N LYS A 75 0.15 -29.42 0.25
CA LYS A 75 -0.31 -30.47 -0.66
C LYS A 75 0.76 -31.52 -0.94
N LYS A 76 2.02 -31.11 -1.02
CA LYS A 76 3.17 -31.99 -1.31
C LYS A 76 3.54 -32.88 -0.11
N SER A 77 3.33 -32.38 1.11
CA SER A 77 3.53 -33.15 2.36
C SER A 77 2.36 -34.07 2.72
N SER A 78 1.19 -33.88 2.11
CA SER A 78 0.00 -34.74 2.27
C SER A 78 -0.16 -35.79 1.14
N LYS A 79 0.91 -36.10 0.41
CA LYS A 79 0.92 -37.22 -0.55
C LYS A 79 1.33 -38.51 0.21
N PRO A 80 0.50 -39.56 0.23
CA PRO A 80 0.87 -40.85 0.84
C PRO A 80 2.01 -41.53 0.08
#